data_AF-A0A7S2Q6X6-F1
#
_entry.id   AF-A0A7S2Q6X6-F1
#
_cell.length_a   1.000
_cell.length_b   1.000
_cell.length_c   1.000
_cell.angle_alpha   90.00
_cell.angle_beta   90.00
_cell.angle_gamma   90.00
#
_symmetry.space_group_name_H-M   'P 1'
#
loop_
_entity.id
_entity.type
_entity.pdbx_description
1 polymer ?
#
loop_
_entity_poly.entity_id
_entity_poly.type
_entity_poly.pdbx_seq_one_letter_code
_entity_poly.pdbx_strand_id
1 'polypeptide(L)'
;HADPALIEDPALKARAASERGRLPFDWVDDVRLRFVRWAREDDLQALVEPITVWDVLEALSAQHELDLLPGNVSMPEGGLASVGAHELPVRIAFRSPETAAGRYSIRVDAVSQQSQQDELRRDEMAKAVAESIRFQLPQRGSLAAGVAEDDDDEYGSDDERADE
;
A
#
# COMPACT_ATOMS: atom_id res chain seq x y z
N HIS A 1 -0.79 35.04 -36.04
CA HIS A 1 0.24 35.78 -35.30
C HIS A 1 -0.23 35.91 -33.86
N ALA A 2 0.38 35.18 -32.93
CA ALA A 2 0.09 35.33 -31.50
C ALA A 2 0.92 36.49 -30.94
N ASP A 3 0.32 37.31 -30.10
CA ASP A 3 0.87 38.56 -29.56
C ASP A 3 2.00 38.25 -28.54
N PRO A 4 3.26 38.68 -28.77
CA PRO A 4 4.41 38.33 -27.93
C PRO A 4 4.41 39.00 -26.54
N ALA A 5 3.47 39.90 -26.26
CA ALA A 5 3.34 40.58 -24.97
C ALA A 5 2.57 39.78 -23.88
N LEU A 6 1.97 38.65 -24.26
CA LEU A 6 1.15 37.79 -23.37
C LEU A 6 1.90 36.57 -22.82
N ILE A 7 3.22 36.53 -22.99
CA ILE A 7 4.07 35.55 -22.32
C ILE A 7 4.30 36.07 -20.90
N GLU A 8 3.38 35.74 -19.99
CA GLU A 8 3.58 35.96 -18.55
C GLU A 8 4.90 35.30 -18.14
N ASP A 9 5.91 36.11 -17.88
CA ASP A 9 7.27 35.65 -17.63
C ASP A 9 7.30 34.71 -16.41
N PRO A 10 7.62 33.42 -16.60
CA PRO A 10 7.66 32.45 -15.50
C PRO A 10 8.69 32.83 -14.42
N ALA A 11 9.69 33.64 -14.77
CA ALA A 11 10.66 34.16 -13.80
C ALA A 11 10.03 35.15 -12.82
N LEU A 12 9.04 35.95 -13.26
CA LEU A 12 8.32 36.88 -12.38
C LEU A 12 7.39 36.13 -11.42
N LYS A 13 6.73 35.05 -11.89
CA LYS A 13 5.93 34.17 -11.01
C LYS A 13 6.80 33.45 -9.97
N ALA A 14 7.99 32.98 -10.36
CA ALA A 14 8.92 32.34 -9.43
C ALA A 14 9.40 33.29 -8.33
N ARG A 15 9.67 34.57 -8.65
CA ARG A 15 10.03 35.60 -7.66
C ARG A 15 8.89 35.91 -6.69
N ALA A 16 7.66 36.08 -7.21
CA ALA A 16 6.48 36.33 -6.37
C ALA A 16 6.10 35.13 -5.47
N ALA A 17 6.37 33.89 -5.91
CA ALA A 17 6.18 32.68 -5.10
C ALA A 17 7.20 32.59 -3.95
N SER A 18 8.46 32.96 -4.23
CA SER A 18 9.54 33.00 -3.24
C SER A 18 9.27 34.02 -2.11
N GLU A 19 8.69 35.19 -2.43
CA GLU A 19 8.26 36.18 -1.43
C GLU A 19 7.11 35.71 -0.52
N ARG A 20 6.34 34.69 -0.95
CA ARG A 20 5.28 34.06 -0.15
C ARG A 20 5.72 32.81 0.61
N GLY A 21 7.01 32.46 0.56
CA GLY A 21 7.57 31.30 1.23
C GLY A 21 7.17 29.95 0.63
N ARG A 22 6.48 29.92 -0.52
CA ARG A 22 6.22 28.68 -1.26
C ARG A 22 7.28 28.53 -2.33
N LEU A 23 8.19 27.58 -2.12
CA LEU A 23 9.12 27.18 -3.16
C LEU A 23 8.32 26.58 -4.31
N PRO A 24 8.68 26.87 -5.58
CA PRO A 24 8.13 26.09 -6.67
C PRO A 24 8.48 24.62 -6.41
N PHE A 25 7.50 23.72 -6.53
CA PHE A 25 7.63 22.29 -6.28
C PHE A 25 7.65 21.83 -4.80
N ASP A 26 7.17 22.64 -3.87
CA ASP A 26 6.89 22.21 -2.48
C ASP A 26 6.01 20.95 -2.40
N TRP A 27 5.07 20.81 -3.33
CA TRP A 27 4.19 19.64 -3.46
C TRP A 27 4.92 18.32 -3.75
N VAL A 28 6.18 18.34 -4.18
CA VAL A 28 6.93 17.11 -4.48
C VAL A 28 7.16 16.28 -3.22
N ASP A 29 7.33 16.93 -2.07
CA ASP A 29 7.48 16.24 -0.77
C ASP A 29 6.20 15.51 -0.32
N ASP A 30 5.06 15.84 -0.92
CA ASP A 30 3.77 15.18 -0.68
C ASP A 30 3.54 13.97 -1.61
N VAL A 31 4.42 13.72 -2.59
CA VAL A 31 4.28 12.61 -3.53
C VAL A 31 4.48 11.27 -2.84
N ARG A 32 3.52 10.37 -3.05
CA ARG A 32 3.52 9.00 -2.52
C ARG A 32 3.24 8.01 -3.62
N LEU A 33 4.17 7.10 -3.83
CA LEU A 33 4.05 6.01 -4.78
C LEU A 33 3.83 4.70 -4.02
N ARG A 34 2.94 3.85 -4.53
CA ARG A 34 2.69 2.52 -3.96
C ARG A 34 2.99 1.45 -5.00
N PHE A 35 3.89 0.55 -4.67
CA PHE A 35 4.24 -0.60 -5.50
C PHE A 35 3.79 -1.90 -4.82
N VAL A 36 3.09 -2.74 -5.56
CA VAL A 36 2.69 -4.07 -5.10
C VAL A 36 3.53 -5.09 -5.85
N ARG A 37 4.34 -5.86 -5.12
CA ARG A 37 5.26 -6.86 -5.67
C ARG A 37 5.23 -8.14 -4.85
N TRP A 38 5.62 -9.25 -5.46
CA TRP A 38 5.78 -10.51 -4.73
C TRP A 38 6.97 -10.42 -3.79
N ALA A 39 6.76 -10.77 -2.52
CA ALA A 39 7.86 -11.03 -1.58
C ALA A 39 8.36 -12.47 -1.73
N ARG A 40 9.60 -12.74 -1.31
CA ARG A 40 10.16 -14.09 -1.29
C ARG A 40 9.41 -14.97 -0.30
N GLU A 41 9.30 -16.26 -0.61
CA GLU A 41 8.63 -17.23 0.28
C GLU A 41 9.43 -17.45 1.58
N ASP A 42 10.76 -17.44 1.48
CA ASP A 42 11.66 -17.65 2.63
C ASP A 42 11.80 -16.39 3.51
N ASP A 43 11.55 -15.20 2.95
CA ASP A 43 11.68 -13.91 3.62
C ASP A 43 10.64 -12.92 3.09
N LEU A 44 9.55 -12.75 3.84
CA LEU A 44 8.44 -11.87 3.48
C LEU A 44 8.82 -10.38 3.47
N GLN A 45 9.99 -9.99 3.98
CA GLN A 45 10.48 -8.62 3.92
C GLN A 45 11.31 -8.35 2.66
N ALA A 46 11.77 -9.38 1.96
CA ALA A 46 12.52 -9.26 0.72
C ALA A 46 11.61 -9.40 -0.49
N LEU A 47 11.75 -8.50 -1.47
CA LEU A 47 11.06 -8.60 -2.75
C LEU A 47 11.74 -9.65 -3.64
N VAL A 48 10.94 -10.37 -4.44
CA VAL A 48 11.47 -11.27 -5.49
C VAL A 48 12.14 -10.46 -6.58
N GLU A 49 11.47 -9.40 -7.04
CA GLU A 49 11.98 -8.45 -8.03
C GLU A 49 12.09 -7.07 -7.37
N PRO A 50 13.28 -6.45 -7.38
CA PRO A 50 13.46 -5.13 -6.80
C PRO A 50 12.73 -4.06 -7.61
N ILE A 51 12.26 -3.02 -6.93
CA ILE A 51 11.71 -1.83 -7.59
C ILE A 51 12.87 -1.02 -8.16
N THR A 52 12.88 -0.83 -9.47
CA THR A 52 13.96 -0.16 -10.18
C THR A 52 13.70 1.35 -10.28
N VAL A 53 14.73 2.11 -10.69
CA VAL A 53 14.58 3.56 -10.93
C VAL A 53 13.56 3.81 -12.05
N TRP A 54 13.48 2.91 -13.02
CA TRP A 54 12.55 3.02 -14.14
C TRP A 54 11.11 2.85 -13.70
N ASP A 55 10.82 1.90 -12.81
CA ASP A 55 9.49 1.74 -12.21
C ASP A 55 9.06 3.02 -11.48
N VAL A 56 9.97 3.64 -10.73
CA VAL A 56 9.72 4.90 -10.01
C VAL A 56 9.46 6.04 -11.00
N LEU A 57 10.29 6.21 -12.02
CA LEU A 57 10.13 7.27 -13.01
C LEU A 57 8.83 7.12 -13.82
N GLU A 58 8.49 5.89 -14.23
CA GLU A 58 7.23 5.62 -14.92
C GLU A 58 6.03 5.95 -14.05
N ALA A 59 6.05 5.55 -12.77
CA ALA A 59 4.97 5.87 -11.84
C ALA A 59 4.86 7.38 -11.58
N LEU A 60 5.97 8.10 -11.44
CA LEU A 60 5.99 9.56 -11.27
C LEU A 60 5.40 10.27 -12.49
N SER A 61 5.81 9.86 -13.69
CA SER A 61 5.29 10.42 -14.94
C SER A 61 3.79 10.14 -15.08
N ALA A 62 3.36 8.89 -14.86
CA ALA A 62 1.97 8.49 -15.08
C ALA A 62 0.97 8.99 -14.02
N GLN A 63 1.38 9.06 -12.74
CA GLN A 63 0.46 9.37 -11.63
C GLN A 63 0.53 10.83 -11.19
N HIS A 64 1.69 11.48 -11.37
CA HIS A 64 1.97 12.81 -10.85
C HIS A 64 2.43 13.80 -11.94
N GLU A 65 2.45 13.39 -13.21
CA GLU A 65 2.93 14.20 -14.35
C GLU A 65 4.33 14.77 -14.12
N LEU A 66 5.15 14.06 -13.33
CA LEU A 66 6.48 14.50 -12.93
C LEU A 66 7.55 13.74 -13.73
N ASP A 67 7.98 14.35 -14.83
CA ASP A 67 9.02 13.80 -15.68
C ASP A 67 10.42 14.16 -15.17
N LEU A 68 11.18 13.15 -14.76
CA LEU A 68 12.53 13.28 -14.25
C LEU A 68 13.49 12.37 -15.02
N LEU A 69 14.78 12.70 -15.01
CA LEU A 69 15.80 11.81 -15.53
C LEU A 69 16.25 10.83 -14.44
N PRO A 70 16.80 9.66 -14.80
CA PRO A 70 17.34 8.70 -13.83
C PRO A 70 18.36 9.30 -12.85
N GLY A 71 19.21 10.23 -13.31
CA GLY A 71 20.18 10.91 -12.46
C GLY A 71 19.58 11.91 -11.46
N ASN A 72 18.28 12.20 -11.56
CA ASN A 72 17.57 13.07 -10.64
C ASN A 72 17.04 12.32 -9.41
N VAL A 73 16.93 10.99 -9.46
CA VAL A 73 16.41 10.17 -8.36
C VAL A 73 17.57 9.42 -7.71
N SER A 74 17.79 9.64 -6.42
CA SER A 74 18.81 8.94 -5.65
C SER A 74 18.24 7.64 -5.10
N MET A 75 18.66 6.50 -5.66
CA MET A 75 18.21 5.17 -5.28
C MET A 75 19.40 4.25 -5.01
N PRO A 76 19.30 3.27 -4.09
CA PRO A 76 20.34 2.26 -3.91
C PRO A 76 20.64 1.49 -5.20
N GLU A 77 21.89 1.04 -5.33
CA GLU A 77 22.33 0.21 -6.44
C GLU A 77 21.54 -1.10 -6.49
N GLY A 78 20.99 -1.44 -7.66
CA GLY A 78 20.11 -2.61 -7.83
C GLY A 78 18.65 -2.40 -7.43
N GLY A 79 18.29 -1.23 -6.86
CA GLY A 79 16.91 -0.89 -6.54
C GLY A 79 16.46 -1.21 -5.12
N LEU A 80 15.17 -0.96 -4.87
CA LEU A 80 14.56 -1.25 -3.58
C LEU A 80 14.17 -2.72 -3.55
N ALA A 81 14.93 -3.51 -2.80
CA ALA A 81 14.75 -4.96 -2.70
C ALA A 81 13.92 -5.39 -1.47
N SER A 82 13.38 -4.46 -0.69
CA SER A 82 12.62 -4.77 0.52
C SER A 82 11.24 -4.13 0.55
N VAL A 83 10.32 -4.83 1.22
CA VAL A 83 8.97 -4.36 1.57
C VAL A 83 9.10 -3.28 2.65
N GLY A 84 8.27 -2.24 2.58
CA GLY A 84 8.26 -1.14 3.54
C GLY A 84 8.19 0.24 2.87
N ALA A 85 8.27 1.27 3.71
CA ALA A 85 8.28 2.65 3.29
C ALA A 85 9.73 3.12 3.06
N HIS A 86 9.98 3.68 1.89
CA HIS A 86 11.28 4.18 1.45
C HIS A 86 11.18 5.66 1.10
N GLU A 87 12.12 6.46 1.56
CA GLU A 87 12.21 7.87 1.20
C GLU A 87 13.34 8.06 0.18
N LEU A 88 12.98 8.50 -1.03
CA LEU A 88 13.93 8.69 -2.12
C LEU A 88 14.20 10.18 -2.35
N PRO A 89 15.45 10.64 -2.22
CA PRO A 89 15.80 12.01 -2.55
C PRO A 89 15.69 12.26 -4.07
N VAL A 90 15.07 13.38 -4.42
CA VAL A 90 14.88 13.83 -5.80
C VAL A 90 15.51 15.21 -6.01
N ARG A 91 16.16 15.38 -7.16
CA ARG A 91 16.82 16.62 -7.57
C ARG A 91 16.15 17.19 -8.80
N ILE A 92 15.50 18.34 -8.67
CA ILE A 92 14.93 19.05 -9.82
C ILE A 92 15.92 20.13 -10.24
N ALA A 93 16.43 20.05 -11.48
CA ALA A 93 17.40 21.01 -11.99
C ALA A 93 16.69 22.30 -12.41
N PHE A 94 16.98 23.41 -11.73
CA PHE A 94 16.44 24.72 -12.07
C PHE A 94 17.37 25.48 -12.99
N ARG A 95 16.80 26.28 -13.90
CA ARG A 95 17.54 27.26 -14.69
C ARG A 95 18.02 28.45 -13.84
N SER A 96 17.38 28.69 -12.69
CA SER A 96 17.73 29.74 -11.73
C SER A 96 18.27 29.13 -10.44
N PRO A 97 19.54 29.38 -10.07
CA PRO A 97 20.18 28.75 -8.92
C PRO A 97 19.60 29.19 -7.56
N GLU A 98 18.94 30.35 -7.48
CA GLU A 98 18.28 30.83 -6.25
C GLU A 98 17.05 29.98 -5.86
N THR A 99 16.43 29.30 -6.83
CA THR A 99 15.33 28.34 -6.63
C THR A 99 15.82 26.90 -6.46
N ALA A 100 17.12 26.64 -6.70
CA ALA A 100 17.72 25.31 -6.73
C ALA A 100 18.09 24.73 -5.36
N ALA A 101 17.70 25.39 -4.27
CA ALA A 101 18.09 24.97 -2.92
C ALA A 101 17.23 23.83 -2.34
N GLY A 102 16.10 23.47 -2.97
CA GLY A 102 15.23 22.39 -2.51
C GLY A 102 15.82 21.01 -2.83
N ARG A 103 16.31 20.31 -1.81
CA ARG A 103 16.38 18.84 -1.87
C ARG A 103 14.97 18.34 -1.58
N TYR A 104 14.31 17.76 -2.57
CA TYR A 104 12.99 17.19 -2.42
C TYR A 104 13.12 15.70 -2.12
N SER A 105 12.07 15.13 -1.54
CA SER A 105 11.96 13.72 -1.26
C SER A 105 10.63 13.20 -1.78
N ILE A 106 10.59 11.95 -2.21
CA ILE A 106 9.33 11.25 -2.51
C ILE A 106 9.24 10.01 -1.63
N ARG A 107 8.03 9.61 -1.28
CA ARG A 107 7.79 8.39 -0.49
C ARG A 107 7.37 7.25 -1.39
N VAL A 108 8.00 6.10 -1.21
CA VAL A 108 7.76 4.88 -1.97
C VAL A 108 7.39 3.76 -1.00
N ASP A 109 6.13 3.36 -1.03
CA ASP A 109 5.61 2.26 -0.23
C ASP A 109 5.64 0.97 -1.05
N ALA A 110 6.58 0.08 -0.73
CA ALA A 110 6.64 -1.27 -1.27
C ALA A 110 5.79 -2.21 -0.42
N VAL A 111 4.75 -2.80 -1.00
CA VAL A 111 3.81 -3.69 -0.31
C VAL A 111 3.87 -5.09 -0.92
N SER A 112 3.94 -6.11 -0.06
CA SER A 112 3.89 -7.50 -0.53
C SER A 112 2.49 -7.87 -1.01
N GLN A 113 2.41 -8.51 -2.17
CA GLN A 113 1.13 -8.96 -2.73
C GLN A 113 0.45 -10.00 -1.83
N GLN A 114 1.24 -10.84 -1.17
CA GLN A 114 0.75 -11.82 -0.20
C GLN A 114 0.02 -11.15 0.97
N SER A 115 0.57 -10.06 1.50
CA SER A 115 -0.06 -9.32 2.60
C SER A 115 -1.41 -8.72 2.18
N GLN A 116 -1.55 -8.24 0.94
CA GLN A 116 -2.84 -7.75 0.45
C GLN A 116 -3.87 -8.87 0.31
N GLN A 117 -3.47 -10.04 -0.19
CA GLN A 117 -4.37 -11.17 -0.34
C GLN A 117 -4.86 -11.70 1.01
N ASP A 118 -3.99 -11.74 2.01
CA ASP A 118 -4.37 -12.16 3.36
C ASP A 118 -5.29 -11.14 4.04
N GLU A 119 -5.08 -9.84 3.82
CA GLU A 119 -5.97 -8.79 4.32
C GLU A 119 -7.36 -8.90 3.68
N LEU A 120 -7.44 -9.07 2.35
CA LEU A 120 -8.70 -9.30 1.64
C LEU A 120 -9.43 -10.56 2.14
N ARG A 121 -8.71 -11.67 2.31
CA ARG A 121 -9.28 -12.91 2.84
C ARG A 121 -9.81 -12.70 4.26
N ARG A 122 -9.08 -11.96 5.10
CA ARG A 122 -9.50 -11.65 6.47
C ARG A 122 -10.77 -10.80 6.49
N ASP A 123 -10.87 -9.82 5.61
CA ASP A 123 -12.07 -8.98 5.49
C ASP A 123 -13.29 -9.79 5.02
N GLU A 124 -13.11 -10.70 4.07
CA GLU A 124 -14.15 -11.62 3.63
C GLU A 124 -14.62 -12.54 4.77
N MET A 125 -13.69 -13.10 5.54
CA MET A 125 -14.02 -13.91 6.72
C MET A 125 -14.75 -13.08 7.79
N ALA A 126 -14.29 -11.86 8.06
CA ALA A 126 -14.94 -10.97 9.03
C ALA A 126 -16.37 -10.62 8.61
N LYS A 127 -16.59 -10.37 7.31
CA LYS A 127 -17.93 -10.14 6.76
C LYS A 127 -18.82 -11.37 6.89
N ALA A 128 -18.32 -12.56 6.55
CA ALA A 128 -19.06 -13.81 6.69
C ALA A 128 -19.45 -14.11 8.16
N VAL A 129 -18.56 -13.79 9.11
CA VAL A 129 -18.86 -13.90 10.55
C VAL A 129 -19.93 -12.88 10.97
N ALA A 130 -19.85 -11.63 10.52
CA ALA A 130 -20.87 -10.63 10.83
C ALA A 130 -22.25 -10.99 10.26
N GLU A 131 -22.29 -11.57 9.05
CA GLU A 131 -23.53 -12.06 8.43
C GLU A 131 -24.10 -13.28 9.16
N SER A 132 -23.25 -14.20 9.65
CA SER A 132 -23.71 -15.38 10.40
C SER A 132 -24.20 -15.05 11.81
N ILE A 133 -23.62 -14.06 12.49
CA ILE A 133 -24.12 -13.53 13.79
C ILE A 133 -25.50 -12.89 13.61
N ARG A 134 -25.77 -12.24 12.46
CA ARG A 134 -27.05 -11.59 12.17
C ARG A 134 -28.20 -12.59 11.97
N PHE A 135 -27.90 -13.86 11.71
CA PHE A 135 -28.89 -14.93 11.46
C PHE A 135 -29.23 -15.79 12.69
N GLN A 136 -28.62 -15.54 13.86
CA GLN A 136 -28.99 -16.20 15.11
C GLN A 136 -29.57 -15.21 16.11
N LEU A 137 -30.81 -14.79 15.86
CA LEU A 137 -31.70 -14.36 16.95
C LEU A 137 -33.08 -15.02 16.81
N PRO A 138 -33.21 -16.34 17.08
CA PRO A 138 -34.49 -16.84 17.54
C PRO A 138 -34.71 -16.22 18.93
N GLN A 139 -35.59 -15.21 19.02
CA GLN A 139 -36.22 -14.88 20.29
C GLN A 139 -36.89 -16.14 20.81
N ARG A 140 -36.22 -16.82 21.75
CA ARG A 140 -36.76 -17.88 22.59
C ARG A 140 -37.88 -17.28 23.45
N GLY A 141 -39.07 -17.22 22.89
CA GLY A 141 -40.33 -17.28 23.61
C GLY A 141 -40.90 -18.69 23.45
N SER A 142 -40.25 -19.71 24.03
CA SER A 142 -40.84 -21.05 24.17
C SER A 142 -40.72 -21.46 25.63
N LEU A 143 -41.78 -21.15 26.37
CA LEU A 143 -42.08 -21.74 27.67
C LEU A 143 -42.94 -22.98 27.43
N ALA A 144 -42.47 -24.12 27.93
CA ALA A 144 -43.21 -25.27 28.43
C ALA A 144 -44.34 -25.88 27.57
N ALA A 145 -44.07 -27.03 26.96
CA ALA A 145 -44.84 -28.28 27.07
C ALA A 145 -44.48 -29.26 25.94
N GLY A 146 -44.07 -30.48 26.28
CA GLY A 146 -44.04 -31.59 25.32
C GLY A 146 -42.89 -32.57 25.56
N VAL A 147 -43.21 -33.67 26.22
CA VAL A 147 -42.37 -34.85 26.50
C VAL A 147 -42.13 -35.68 25.23
N ALA A 148 -40.91 -36.18 25.04
CA ALA A 148 -40.53 -37.47 24.42
C ALA A 148 -38.98 -37.49 24.35
N GLU A 149 -38.29 -38.15 25.28
CA GLU A 149 -37.85 -39.56 25.17
C GLU A 149 -36.99 -39.79 23.91
N ASP A 150 -35.66 -39.72 24.05
CA ASP A 150 -34.74 -40.74 23.51
C ASP A 150 -33.29 -40.46 23.99
N ASP A 151 -32.57 -41.55 24.23
CA ASP A 151 -31.10 -41.69 24.34
C ASP A 151 -30.38 -41.09 25.54
N ASP A 152 -30.12 -41.91 26.56
CA ASP A 152 -28.73 -42.24 26.92
C ASP A 152 -28.63 -43.43 27.91
N ASP A 153 -27.56 -44.21 27.73
CA ASP A 153 -26.88 -45.12 28.67
C ASP A 153 -27.28 -46.61 28.78
N GLU A 154 -26.70 -47.50 27.94
CA GLU A 154 -26.41 -48.88 28.37
C GLU A 154 -25.20 -49.56 27.67
N TYR A 155 -24.08 -49.66 28.42
CA TYR A 155 -23.12 -50.78 28.57
C TYR A 155 -22.55 -51.61 27.38
N GLY A 156 -21.22 -51.73 27.39
CA GLY A 156 -20.45 -52.95 27.06
C GLY A 156 -19.80 -52.95 25.66
N SER A 157 -18.55 -53.37 25.43
CA SER A 157 -17.58 -54.09 26.25
C SER A 157 -16.23 -54.09 25.52
N ASP A 158 -15.15 -53.97 26.30
CA ASP A 158 -13.74 -54.14 25.94
C ASP A 158 -13.48 -55.46 25.18
N ASP A 159 -12.77 -55.37 24.05
CA ASP A 159 -12.33 -56.49 23.21
C ASP A 159 -11.01 -57.05 23.76
N GLU A 160 -11.10 -57.99 24.71
CA GLU A 160 -9.98 -58.86 25.11
C GLU A 160 -9.72 -59.91 24.02
N ARG A 161 -8.69 -59.70 23.19
CA ARG A 161 -8.12 -60.75 22.34
C ARG A 161 -7.02 -61.52 23.07
N ALA A 162 -7.32 -62.77 23.40
CA ALA A 162 -6.38 -63.79 23.78
C ALA A 162 -6.04 -64.71 22.57
N ASP A 163 -4.81 -65.21 22.61
CA ASP A 163 -4.12 -66.18 21.74
C ASP A 163 -4.96 -67.30 21.11
N GLU A 164 -4.63 -67.64 19.85
CA GLU A 164 -4.25 -69.01 19.43
C GLU A 164 -3.35 -68.99 18.18
#